data_AF-A0A1C6N4C0-F1
#
_entry.id   AF-A0A1C6N4C0-F1
#
_cell.length_a   1.000
_cell.length_b   1.000
_cell.length_c   1.000
_cell.angle_alpha   90.00
_cell.angle_beta   90.00
_cell.angle_gamma   90.00
#
_symmetry.space_group_name_H-M   'P 1'
#
loop_
_entity.id
_entity.type
_entity.pdbx_description
1 polymer ?
#
loop_
_entity_poly.entity_id
_entity_poly.type
_entity_poly.pdbx_seq_one_letter_code
_entity_poly.pdbx_strand_id
1 'polypeptide(L)' 'MLALTGKTRRWEPRRLRLRLFSAAAQIVTTAHRRHLRFADHWPWTDVIIDALARLEALPNPG' A
#
# COMPACT_ATOMS: atom_id res chain seq x y z
N MET A 1 -0.48 12.63 -1.55
CA MET A 1 -1.10 11.44 -2.20
C MET A 1 -0.37 11.17 -3.52
N LEU A 2 0.88 10.71 -3.48
CA LEU A 2 1.74 10.65 -4.68
C LEU A 2 1.69 9.28 -5.40
N ALA A 3 1.20 8.25 -4.72
CA ALA A 3 1.29 6.85 -5.18
C ALA A 3 -0.02 6.26 -5.72
N LEU A 4 -1.16 6.82 -5.32
CA LEU A 4 -2.48 6.31 -5.65
C LEU A 4 -2.96 6.96 -6.95
N THR A 5 -3.10 6.18 -8.02
CA THR A 5 -3.50 6.66 -9.35
C THR A 5 -4.93 6.27 -9.72
N GLY A 6 -5.62 7.11 -10.52
CA GLY A 6 -6.94 6.78 -11.06
C GLY A 6 -8.09 6.93 -10.05
N LYS A 7 -8.96 5.91 -9.93
CA LYS A 7 -10.15 5.94 -9.05
C LYS A 7 -9.78 6.04 -7.56
N THR A 8 -8.61 5.57 -7.17
CA THR A 8 -8.12 5.53 -5.78
C THR A 8 -7.65 6.89 -5.28
N ARG A 9 -7.19 7.77 -6.19
CA ARG A 9 -6.88 9.18 -5.91
C ARG A 9 -8.11 9.99 -5.49
N ARG A 10 -9.29 9.59 -5.99
CA ARG A 10 -10.58 10.25 -5.71
C ARG A 10 -11.26 9.76 -4.43
N TRP A 11 -10.64 8.85 -3.69
CA TRP A 11 -11.20 8.40 -2.42
C TRP A 11 -11.09 9.51 -1.38
N GLU A 12 -12.15 9.69 -0.59
CA GLU A 12 -12.07 10.54 0.60
C GLU A 12 -10.93 10.06 1.51
N PRO A 13 -10.13 10.99 2.09
CA PRO A 13 -8.98 10.64 2.92
C PRO A 13 -9.33 9.70 4.08
N ARG A 14 -10.51 9.85 4.68
CA ARG A 14 -10.99 8.98 5.76
C ARG A 14 -11.21 7.55 5.28
N ARG A 15 -11.80 7.40 4.10
CA ARG A 15 -11.99 6.10 3.45
C ARG A 15 -10.63 5.52 3.14
N LEU A 16 -9.71 6.27 2.54
CA LEU A 16 -8.37 5.78 2.25
C LEU A 16 -7.64 5.25 3.51
N ARG A 17 -7.66 6.01 4.61
CA ARG A 17 -7.02 5.59 5.88
C ARG A 17 -7.61 4.29 6.39
N LEU A 18 -8.95 4.19 6.46
CA LEU A 18 -9.60 2.96 6.88
C LEU A 18 -9.09 1.79 6.04
N ARG A 19 -9.14 1.92 4.72
CA ARG A 19 -8.79 0.85 3.78
C ARG A 19 -7.32 0.43 3.85
N LEU A 20 -6.41 1.37 4.09
CA LEU A 20 -4.97 1.08 4.20
C LEU A 20 -4.60 0.45 5.54
N PHE A 21 -5.20 0.94 6.63
CA PHE A 21 -4.88 0.49 7.99
C PHE A 21 -5.74 -0.68 8.49
N SER A 22 -6.89 -0.94 7.86
CA SER A 22 -7.76 -2.08 8.17
C SER A 22 -7.50 -3.30 7.31
N ALA A 23 -6.62 -3.21 6.31
CA ALA A 23 -6.26 -4.35 5.48
C ALA A 23 -5.57 -5.41 6.35
N ALA A 24 -6.06 -6.65 6.27
CA ALA A 24 -5.42 -7.77 6.94
C ALA A 24 -4.05 -8.00 6.28
N ALA A 25 -2.99 -7.78 7.06
CA ALA A 25 -1.61 -7.97 6.62
C ALA A 25 -0.77 -8.57 7.73
N GLN A 26 0.22 -9.37 7.35
CA GLN A 26 1.22 -9.96 8.23
C GLN A 26 2.54 -9.23 8.05
N ILE A 27 3.13 -8.79 9.16
CA ILE A 27 4.50 -8.27 9.16
C ILE A 27 5.43 -9.46 9.38
N VAL A 28 6.23 -9.77 8.38
CA VAL A 28 7.23 -10.83 8.41
C VAL A 28 8.61 -10.19 8.44
N THR A 29 9.31 -10.33 9.56
CA THR A 29 10.70 -9.91 9.72
C THR A 29 11.61 -11.04 9.27
N THR A 30 12.39 -10.84 8.21
CA THR A 30 13.39 -11.82 7.72
C THR A 30 14.76 -11.18 7.73
N ALA A 31 15.71 -11.78 8.46
CA ALA A 31 17.05 -11.25 8.67
C ALA A 31 17.02 -9.77 9.10
N HIS A 32 17.29 -8.84 8.19
CA HIS A 32 17.27 -7.39 8.42
C HIS A 32 16.19 -6.64 7.63
N ARG A 33 15.25 -7.37 7.00
CA ARG A 33 14.20 -6.83 6.15
C ARG A 33 12.82 -7.08 6.78
N ARG A 34 11.96 -6.08 6.72
CA ARG A 34 10.56 -6.17 7.16
C ARG A 34 9.68 -6.28 5.91
N HIS A 35 9.04 -7.42 5.75
CA HIS A 35 8.10 -7.67 4.65
C HIS A 35 6.67 -7.50 5.17
N LEU A 36 5.83 -6.80 4.41
CA LEU A 36 4.40 -6.70 4.68
C LEU A 36 3.66 -7.57 3.69
N ARG A 37 3.05 -8.66 4.16
CA ARG A 37 2.30 -9.61 3.33
C ARG A 37 0.80 -9.35 3.50
N PHE A 38 0.16 -8.85 2.47
CA PHE A 38 -1.30 -8.65 2.43
C PHE A 38 -2.03 -9.97 2.13
N ALA A 39 -3.28 -10.07 2.57
CA ALA A 39 -4.16 -11.17 2.18
C ALA A 39 -4.48 -11.10 0.67
N ASP A 40 -4.24 -12.20 -0.03
CA ASP A 40 -4.37 -12.30 -1.49
C ASP A 40 -5.79 -12.04 -2.00
N HIS A 41 -6.81 -12.46 -1.24
CA HIS A 41 -8.22 -12.36 -1.61
C HIS A 41 -8.86 -11.00 -1.26
N TRP A 42 -8.11 -10.06 -0.68
CA TRP A 42 -8.69 -8.78 -0.28
C TRP A 42 -8.82 -7.85 -1.50
N PRO A 43 -9.98 -7.21 -1.72
CA PRO A 43 -10.33 -6.58 -2.99
C PRO A 43 -9.42 -5.44 -3.46
N TRP A 44 -8.58 -4.89 -2.58
CA TRP A 44 -7.68 -3.77 -2.90
C TRP A 44 -6.21 -4.06 -2.58
N THR A 45 -5.85 -5.33 -2.40
CA THR A 45 -4.45 -5.73 -2.18
C THR A 45 -3.57 -5.29 -3.34
N ASP A 46 -3.99 -5.54 -4.58
CA ASP A 46 -3.26 -5.12 -5.78
C ASP A 46 -3.04 -3.61 -5.83
N VAL A 47 -4.08 -2.84 -5.47
CA VAL A 47 -3.99 -1.37 -5.44
C VAL A 47 -2.94 -0.88 -4.45
N ILE A 48 -2.85 -1.52 -3.29
CA ILE A 48 -1.89 -1.15 -2.24
C ILE A 48 -0.48 -1.56 -2.68
N ILE A 49 -0.32 -2.76 -3.23
CA ILE A 49 0.96 -3.26 -3.75
C ILE A 49 1.46 -2.36 -4.89
N ASP A 50 0.61 -2.02 -5.86
CA ASP A 50 0.96 -1.13 -6.97
C ASP A 50 1.37 0.26 -6.49
N ALA A 51 0.67 0.80 -5.49
CA ALA A 51 1.01 2.09 -4.90
C ALA A 51 2.37 2.04 -4.19
N LEU A 52 2.66 0.97 -3.45
CA LEU A 52 3.95 0.77 -2.79
C LEU A 52 5.08 0.60 -3.81
N ALA A 53 4.89 -0.23 -4.83
CA ALA A 53 5.86 -0.41 -5.92
C ALA A 53 6.15 0.92 -6.64
N ARG A 54 5.12 1.76 -6.83
CA ARG A 54 5.29 3.09 -7.40
C ARG A 54 6.06 4.04 -6.46
N LEU A 55 5.86 3.95 -5.15
CA LEU A 55 6.66 4.72 -4.19
C LEU A 55 8.13 4.29 -4.19
N GLU A 56 8.39 2.98 -4.23
CA GLU A 56 9.76 2.46 -4.32
C GLU A 56 10.46 2.85 -5.62
N ALA A 57 9.70 2.97 -6.72
CA ALA A 57 10.21 3.42 -8.01
C ALA A 57 10.47 4.94 -8.08
N LEU A 58 9.97 5.73 -7.13
CA LEU A 58 10.23 7.16 -7.13
C LEU A 58 11.67 7.43 -6.66
N PRO A 59 12.43 8.29 -7.37
CA PRO A 59 13.74 8.68 -6.90
C PRO A 59 13.58 9.36 -5.55
N ASN A 60 14.40 8.96 -4.58
CA ASN A 60 14.38 9.55 -3.26
C ASN A 60 14.56 11.06 -3.40
N PRO A 61 13.60 11.90 -2.96
CA PRO A 61 13.80 13.33 -2.93
C PRO A 61 14.84 13.62 -1.86
N GLY A 62 16.11 13.60 -2.27
CA GLY A 62 17.23 14.04 -1.46
C GLY A 62 17.13 15.52 -1.13
#